data_AF-A0A6N7LHX5-F1
#
_entry.id   AF-A0A6N7LHX5-F1
#
_cell.length_a   1.000
_cell.length_b   1.000
_cell.length_c   1.000
_cell.angle_alpha   90.00
_cell.angle_beta   90.00
_cell.angle_gamma   90.00
#
_symmetry.space_group_name_H-M   'P 1'
#
loop_
_entity.id
_entity.type
_entity.pdbx_description
1 polymer ?
#
loop_
_entity_poly.entity_id
_entity_poly.type
_entity_poly.pdbx_seq_one_letter_code
_entity_poly.pdbx_strand_id
1 'polypeptide(L)'
;MHLVGTQVIPEQGGRSGFTVEFVGEGGEIVSVSMRNDASRSINRLNAVERAKAVMLELAHADAPDSSDADVERNVKAARTARAAKDAAEMERQLDQGLEDTFPASDPVSVTGSTIASDHRKKH
;
A
#
# COMPACT_ATOMS: atom_id res chain seq x y z
N MET A 1 -8.24 3.17 6.28
CA MET A 1 -8.39 4.26 5.31
C MET A 1 -8.95 5.49 6.01
N HIS A 2 -8.30 6.65 5.90
CA HIS A 2 -8.86 7.95 6.28
C HIS A 2 -9.26 8.69 5.00
N LEU A 3 -10.54 9.05 4.84
CA LEU A 3 -11.07 9.59 3.59
C LEU A 3 -10.75 11.08 3.46
N VAL A 4 -10.07 11.47 2.37
CA VAL A 4 -9.71 12.87 2.08
C VAL A 4 -10.48 13.46 0.90
N GLY A 5 -11.04 12.62 0.02
CA GLY A 5 -11.76 13.08 -1.16
C GLY A 5 -12.82 12.11 -1.64
N THR A 6 -13.86 12.64 -2.27
CA THR A 6 -14.88 11.85 -2.97
C THR A 6 -15.24 12.51 -4.28
N GLN A 7 -15.16 11.77 -5.38
CA GLN A 7 -15.53 12.24 -6.70
C GLN A 7 -16.65 11.37 -7.28
N VAL A 8 -17.62 11.99 -7.95
CA VAL A 8 -18.71 11.30 -8.63
C VAL A 8 -18.61 11.57 -10.13
N ILE A 9 -18.41 10.50 -10.90
CA ILE A 9 -18.21 10.52 -12.34
C ILE A 9 -19.46 9.93 -13.01
N PRO A 10 -20.26 10.74 -13.74
CA PRO A 10 -21.41 10.24 -14.48
C PRO A 10 -20.97 9.49 -15.74
N GLU A 11 -21.39 8.24 -15.91
CA GLU A 11 -21.11 7.48 -17.12
C GLU A 11 -22.16 7.74 -18.19
N GLN A 12 -21.72 8.06 -19.42
CA GLN A 12 -22.60 8.47 -20.53
C GLN A 12 -23.63 9.54 -20.11
N GLY A 13 -23.17 10.57 -19.38
CA GLY A 13 -24.05 11.61 -18.84
C GLY A 13 -25.02 11.12 -17.76
N GLY A 14 -24.68 10.06 -17.04
CA GLY A 14 -25.51 9.44 -16.00
C GLY A 14 -26.62 8.55 -16.58
N ARG A 15 -26.56 8.22 -17.87
CA ARG A 15 -27.51 7.26 -18.49
C ARG A 15 -27.11 5.83 -18.18
N SER A 16 -25.83 5.50 -18.30
CA SER A 16 -25.35 4.13 -18.09
C SER A 16 -25.06 3.82 -16.63
N GLY A 17 -24.76 4.82 -15.81
CA GLY A 17 -24.42 4.63 -14.40
C GLY A 17 -23.59 5.76 -13.84
N PHE A 18 -23.00 5.50 -12.68
CA PHE A 18 -22.12 6.41 -11.97
C PHE A 18 -20.95 5.62 -11.38
N THR A 19 -19.75 6.19 -11.49
CA THR A 19 -18.58 5.74 -10.75
C THR A 19 -18.29 6.72 -9.61
N VAL A 20 -18.14 6.20 -8.39
CA VAL A 20 -17.76 7.00 -7.22
C VAL A 20 -16.35 6.61 -6.80
N GLU A 21 -15.46 7.59 -6.74
CA GLU A 21 -14.08 7.40 -6.32
C GLU A 21 -13.87 7.97 -4.92
N PHE A 22 -13.33 7.15 -4.03
CA PHE A 22 -12.95 7.51 -2.67
C PHE A 22 -11.42 7.54 -2.58
N VAL A 23 -10.87 8.69 -2.19
CA VAL A 23 -9.42 8.89 -2.06
C VAL A 23 -9.05 8.93 -0.59
N GLY A 24 -8.12 8.08 -0.18
CA GLY A 24 -7.55 8.00 1.15
C GLY A 24 -6.32 8.90 1.32
N GLU A 25 -6.04 9.29 2.56
CA GLU A 25 -4.85 10.08 2.91
C GLU A 25 -3.54 9.38 2.54
N GLY A 26 -3.52 8.05 2.59
CA GLY A 26 -2.37 7.22 2.21
C GLY A 26 -2.20 7.05 0.69
N GLY A 27 -3.00 7.75 -0.11
CA GLY A 27 -3.00 7.64 -1.58
C GLY A 27 -3.81 6.44 -2.10
N GLU A 28 -4.52 5.71 -1.23
CA GLU A 28 -5.41 4.63 -1.67
C GLU A 28 -6.60 5.21 -2.44
N ILE A 29 -6.94 4.62 -3.58
CA ILE A 29 -8.13 5.01 -4.36
C ILE A 29 -9.03 3.80 -4.50
N VAL A 30 -10.29 3.97 -4.11
CA VAL A 30 -11.33 2.95 -4.27
C VAL A 30 -12.41 3.48 -5.20
N SER A 31 -12.56 2.84 -6.36
CA SER A 31 -13.57 3.21 -7.36
C SER A 31 -14.70 2.20 -7.37
N VAL A 32 -15.93 2.67 -7.13
CA VAL A 32 -17.15 1.87 -7.16
C VAL A 32 -17.96 2.28 -8.39
N SER A 33 -17.99 1.40 -9.40
CA SER A 33 -18.86 1.58 -10.56
C SER A 33 -20.20 0.91 -10.32
N MET A 34 -21.28 1.69 -10.45
CA MET A 34 -22.64 1.19 -10.35
C MET A 34 -23.39 1.52 -11.63
N ARG A 35 -23.89 0.47 -12.30
CA ARG A 35 -24.68 0.61 -13.52
C ARG A 35 -26.11 0.99 -13.17
N ASN A 36 -26.73 1.78 -14.03
CA ASN A 36 -28.13 2.14 -13.86
C ASN A 36 -29.05 0.98 -14.26
N ASP A 37 -30.13 0.80 -13.51
CA ASP A 37 -31.19 -0.14 -13.83
C ASP A 37 -32.25 0.51 -14.75
N ALA A 38 -33.25 -0.28 -15.17
CA ALA A 38 -34.33 0.21 -16.02
C ALA A 38 -35.12 1.37 -15.38
N SER A 39 -35.18 1.43 -14.05
CA SER A 39 -35.81 2.49 -13.27
C SER A 39 -34.95 3.74 -13.08
N ARG A 40 -33.71 3.75 -13.58
CA ARG A 40 -32.77 4.87 -13.42
C ARG A 40 -32.54 5.22 -11.94
N SER A 41 -32.50 4.22 -11.06
CA SER A 41 -32.54 4.41 -9.59
C SER A 41 -31.32 5.15 -9.03
N ILE A 42 -30.22 5.23 -9.78
CA ILE A 42 -28.99 5.92 -9.39
C ILE A 42 -28.88 7.26 -10.13
N ASN A 43 -28.58 8.31 -9.36
CA ASN A 43 -28.35 9.68 -9.81
C ASN A 43 -27.22 10.35 -9.01
N ARG A 44 -26.84 11.58 -9.39
CA ARG A 44 -25.72 12.29 -8.75
C ARG A 44 -25.94 12.57 -7.25
N LEU A 45 -27.19 12.69 -6.80
CA LEU A 45 -27.52 12.99 -5.40
C LEU A 45 -27.39 11.76 -4.51
N ASN A 46 -27.71 10.57 -5.03
CA ASN A 46 -27.70 9.32 -4.26
C ASN A 46 -26.50 8.40 -4.56
N ALA A 47 -25.68 8.70 -5.58
CA ALA A 47 -24.58 7.84 -5.99
C ALA A 47 -23.60 7.51 -4.85
N VAL A 48 -23.25 8.49 -4.02
CA VAL A 48 -22.32 8.29 -2.89
C VAL A 48 -22.90 7.37 -1.83
N GLU A 49 -24.17 7.56 -1.47
CA GLU A 49 -24.87 6.72 -0.49
C GLU A 49 -24.98 5.28 -0.99
N ARG A 50 -25.37 5.11 -2.26
CA ARG A 50 -25.49 3.81 -2.91
C ARG A 50 -24.14 3.09 -3.02
N ALA A 51 -23.06 3.82 -3.35
CA ALA A 51 -21.73 3.24 -3.39
C ALA A 51 -21.27 2.72 -2.03
N LYS A 52 -21.57 3.45 -0.94
CA LYS A 52 -21.29 2.98 0.43
C LYS A 52 -22.10 1.74 0.79
N ALA A 53 -23.37 1.69 0.40
CA ALA A 53 -24.22 0.52 0.64
C ALA A 53 -23.66 -0.73 -0.06
N VAL A 54 -23.24 -0.60 -1.32
CA VAL A 54 -22.59 -1.69 -2.08
C VAL A 54 -21.30 -2.16 -1.40
N MET A 55 -20.46 -1.23 -0.93
CA MET A 55 -19.26 -1.60 -0.18
C MET A 55 -19.58 -2.33 1.13
N LEU A 56 -20.63 -1.90 1.85
CA LEU A 56 -21.05 -2.54 3.08
C LEU A 56 -21.53 -3.97 2.79
N GLU A 57 -22.35 -4.16 1.76
CA GLU A 57 -22.81 -5.49 1.32
C GLU A 57 -21.63 -6.39 0.95
N LEU A 58 -20.66 -5.87 0.18
CA LEU A 58 -19.44 -6.61 -0.17
C LEU A 58 -18.62 -7.01 1.06
N ALA A 59 -18.54 -6.15 2.09
CA ALA A 59 -17.83 -6.47 3.33
C ALA A 59 -18.45 -7.64 4.09
N HIS A 60 -19.76 -7.90 3.92
CA HIS A 60 -20.47 -9.02 4.54
C HIS A 60 -20.47 -10.28 3.66
N ALA A 61 -20.35 -10.13 2.34
CA ALA A 61 -20.45 -11.24 1.39
C ALA A 61 -19.33 -12.29 1.53
N ASP A 62 -18.16 -11.90 2.06
CA ASP A 62 -16.96 -12.74 2.13
C ASP A 62 -16.58 -13.13 3.57
N ALA A 63 -17.49 -12.94 4.53
CA ALA A 63 -17.30 -13.43 5.90
C ALA A 63 -17.85 -14.87 6.02
N PRO A 64 -17.01 -15.93 6.02
CA PRO A 64 -17.46 -17.26 6.37
C PRO A 64 -17.75 -17.29 7.88
N ASP A 65 -18.98 -16.96 8.29
CA ASP A 65 -19.54 -17.14 9.65
C ASP A 65 -18.51 -16.92 10.79
N SER A 66 -17.65 -15.92 10.62
CA SER A 66 -16.61 -15.59 11.57
C SER A 66 -17.23 -14.52 12.44
N SER A 67 -17.72 -14.97 13.59
CA SER A 67 -18.39 -14.14 14.59
C SER A 67 -17.70 -12.78 14.75
N ASP A 68 -18.43 -11.70 15.06
CA ASP A 68 -17.87 -10.35 15.29
C ASP A 68 -16.67 -10.33 16.26
N ALA A 69 -16.54 -11.36 17.11
CA ALA A 69 -15.39 -11.59 17.97
C ALA A 69 -14.07 -11.85 17.20
N ASP A 70 -14.12 -12.44 16.01
CA ASP A 70 -12.97 -12.78 15.18
C ASP A 70 -12.44 -11.56 14.42
N VAL A 71 -13.31 -10.62 14.03
CA VAL A 71 -12.90 -9.35 13.38
C VAL A 71 -12.21 -8.43 14.40
N GLU A 72 -12.76 -8.28 15.61
CA GLU A 72 -12.09 -7.55 16.69
C GLU A 72 -10.77 -8.21 17.11
N ARG A 73 -10.74 -9.54 17.21
CA ARG A 73 -9.51 -10.29 17.52
C ARG A 73 -8.48 -10.16 16.41
N ASN A 74 -8.87 -10.13 15.13
CA ASN A 74 -7.92 -10.01 14.02
C ASN A 74 -7.35 -8.58 13.93
N VAL A 75 -8.18 -7.55 14.13
CA VAL A 75 -7.71 -6.16 14.19
C VAL A 75 -6.82 -5.91 15.42
N LYS A 76 -7.14 -6.50 16.57
CA LYS A 76 -6.29 -6.45 17.77
C LYS A 76 -5.04 -7.33 17.61
N ALA A 77 -5.13 -8.52 17.02
CA ALA A 77 -4.02 -9.44 16.78
C ALA A 77 -3.04 -8.91 15.74
N ALA A 78 -3.51 -8.21 14.70
CA ALA A 78 -2.64 -7.52 13.76
C ALA A 78 -1.87 -6.36 14.42
N ARG A 79 -2.47 -5.71 15.42
CA ARG A 79 -1.81 -4.67 16.24
C ARG A 79 -0.88 -5.27 17.30
N THR A 80 -1.23 -6.41 17.89
CA THR A 80 -0.41 -7.06 18.92
C THR A 80 0.66 -7.99 18.37
N ALA A 81 0.54 -8.56 17.17
CA ALA A 81 1.61 -9.40 16.60
C ALA A 81 2.87 -8.60 16.24
N ARG A 82 2.73 -7.30 15.90
CA ARG A 82 3.87 -6.38 15.79
C ARG A 82 4.37 -5.87 17.15
N ALA A 83 3.48 -5.74 18.13
CA ALA A 83 3.83 -5.19 19.45
C ALA A 83 4.30 -6.25 20.46
N ALA A 84 4.00 -7.54 20.24
CA ALA A 84 4.25 -8.65 21.14
C ALA A 84 5.40 -9.56 20.68
N LYS A 85 5.99 -9.31 19.51
CA LYS A 85 7.33 -9.85 19.22
C LYS A 85 8.31 -9.02 20.04
N ASP A 86 8.90 -9.69 21.02
CA ASP A 86 9.93 -9.17 21.92
C ASP A 86 10.92 -8.31 21.13
N ALA A 87 10.92 -7.00 21.40
CA ALA A 87 11.78 -6.05 20.68
C ALA A 87 13.26 -6.47 20.80
N ALA A 88 13.62 -7.14 21.89
CA ALA A 88 14.95 -7.70 22.08
C ALA A 88 15.27 -8.89 21.14
N GLU A 89 14.27 -9.67 20.73
CA GLU A 89 14.46 -10.73 19.72
C GLU A 89 14.57 -10.15 18.30
N MET A 90 13.83 -9.08 18.02
CA MET A 90 13.94 -8.33 16.76
C MET A 90 15.30 -7.65 16.62
N GLU A 91 15.80 -6.98 17.66
CA GLU A 91 17.13 -6.37 17.70
C GLU A 91 18.24 -7.41 17.46
N ARG A 92 18.15 -8.57 18.12
CA ARG A 92 19.10 -9.68 17.94
C ARG A 92 19.15 -10.21 16.50
N GLN A 93 18.00 -10.28 15.81
CA GLN A 93 17.94 -10.72 14.42
C GLN A 93 18.53 -9.67 13.46
N LEU A 94 18.34 -8.37 13.76
CA LEU A 94 18.94 -7.28 12.98
C LEU A 94 20.47 -7.26 13.13
N ASP A 95 20.98 -7.43 14.35
CA ASP A 95 22.42 -7.51 14.61
C ASP A 95 23.04 -8.72 13.91
N GLN A 96 22.42 -9.91 14.01
CA GLN A 96 22.93 -11.12 13.36
C GLN A 96 22.95 -11.01 11.83
N GLY A 97 21.97 -10.35 11.21
CA GLY A 97 21.98 -10.08 9.77
C GLY A 97 23.03 -9.04 9.34
N LEU A 98 23.37 -8.09 10.22
CA LEU A 98 24.48 -7.15 9.99
C LEU A 98 25.84 -7.86 10.08
N GLU A 99 25.99 -8.82 11.00
CA GLU A 99 27.22 -9.62 11.16
C GLU A 99 27.52 -10.47 9.90
N ASP A 100 26.48 -11.01 9.24
CA ASP A 100 26.63 -11.84 8.04
C ASP A 100 26.80 -11.04 6.71
N THR A 101 26.59 -9.71 6.72
CA THR A 101 26.59 -8.86 5.51
C THR A 101 27.89 -8.09 5.28
N PHE A 102 28.90 -8.25 6.15
CA PHE A 102 30.22 -7.67 5.92
C PHE A 102 31.26 -8.76 5.67
N PRO A 103 31.63 -9.02 4.39
CA PRO A 103 33.03 -9.29 4.17
C PRO A 103 33.76 -8.02 4.62
N ALA A 104 34.38 -8.06 5.80
CA ALA A 104 35.41 -7.09 6.13
C ALA A 104 36.38 -7.08 4.94
N SER A 105 36.43 -5.96 4.21
CA SER A 105 37.11 -5.70 2.93
C SER A 105 36.33 -6.04 1.66
N ASP A 106 35.68 -5.01 1.09
CA ASP A 106 35.66 -4.84 -0.37
C ASP A 106 37.04 -5.26 -0.93
N PRO A 107 37.11 -6.08 -1.99
CA PRO A 107 38.38 -6.54 -2.53
C PRO A 107 39.27 -5.33 -2.81
N VAL A 108 40.54 -5.40 -2.36
CA VAL A 108 41.53 -4.36 -2.61
C VAL A 108 41.62 -4.13 -4.12
N SER A 109 41.18 -2.96 -4.57
CA SER A 109 41.37 -2.53 -5.95
C SER A 109 42.87 -2.32 -6.20
N VAL A 110 43.51 -3.29 -6.83
CA VAL A 110 44.90 -3.15 -7.30
C VAL A 110 44.90 -2.25 -8.54
N THR A 111 45.07 -0.94 -8.34
CA THR A 111 45.47 -0.03 -9.41
C THR A 111 46.98 0.02 -9.49
N GLY A 112 47.55 -0.90 -10.28
CA GLY A 112 48.97 -0.89 -10.63
C GLY A 112 49.33 0.38 -11.41
N SER A 113 50.19 1.20 -10.84
CA SER A 113 50.76 2.41 -11.44
C SER A 113 51.81 2.08 -12.50
N THR A 114 51.77 2.75 -13.67
CA THR A 114 52.95 2.98 -14.50
C THR A 114 52.95 4.41 -15.02
N ILE A 115 53.20 5.39 -14.14
CA ILE A 115 53.74 6.67 -14.60
C ILE A 115 55.19 6.38 -15.04
N ALA A 116 55.40 6.19 -16.33
CA ALA A 116 56.74 6.28 -16.90
C ALA A 116 57.13 7.76 -16.88
N SER A 117 57.85 8.14 -15.84
CA SER A 117 58.54 9.42 -15.72
C SER A 117 59.58 9.52 -16.84
N ASP A 118 59.29 10.24 -17.93
CA ASP A 118 60.35 10.75 -18.81
C ASP A 118 60.54 12.23 -18.54
N HIS A 119 61.57 12.52 -17.74
CA HIS A 119 62.12 13.84 -17.54
C HIS A 119 63.49 13.89 -18.22
N ARG A 120 63.60 14.50 -19.41
CA ARG A 120 64.81 15.23 -19.87
C ARG A 120 64.46 16.21 -20.98
N LYS A 121 64.36 17.52 -20.71
CA LYS A 121 65.39 18.57 -20.53
C LYS A 121 65.74 19.26 -21.86
N LYS A 122 65.45 20.57 -21.87
CA LYS A 122 65.74 21.57 -22.91
C LYS A 122 67.17 21.51 -23.46
N HIS A 123 67.31 21.78 -24.76
CA HIS A 123 68.27 22.74 -25.29
C HIS A 123 67.74 23.39 -26.57
#